data_AF-A0A6I0K2U5-F1
#
_entry.id   AF-A0A6I0K2U5-F1
#
_cell.length_a   1.000
_cell.length_b   1.000
_cell.length_c   1.000
_cell.angle_alpha   90.00
_cell.angle_beta   90.00
_cell.angle_gamma   90.00
#
_symmetry.space_group_name_H-M   'P 1'
#
loop_
_entity.id
_entity.type
_entity.pdbx_description
1 polymer ?
#
loop_
_entity_poly.entity_id
_entity_poly.type
_entity_poly.pdbx_seq_one_letter_code
_entity_poly.pdbx_strand_id
1 'polypeptide(L)'
;MKEELFNNETKRKAGQQGKEESQHPVYQRQPRQLGLYDAENEHDACGVGMLVNIHGGKSHELVESALKVLENMRHRGAEGADNKTGDGAGILLQIPHEFILLQGIPVPEKGKYGTGLLFLPKDEKDQGAILSIIIEEIEKEGLTLMHLRNVPTCSEILGESALANEPDIKQIFITGFTESETADRKLYLIRKRIENKVRKSDIATREDFYVVSLSTKNIIYKGMLSSLQLRGYFPDLTNPYFTSGIALVHSRFSTNTFPTWGLAQPFRL
;
A
#
# COMPACT_ATOMS: atom_id res chain seq x y z
N MET A 1 65.59 -19.54 15.42
CA MET A 1 65.76 -18.27 14.69
C MET A 1 65.37 -18.55 13.25
N LYS A 2 64.27 -17.95 12.79
CA LYS A 2 63.92 -17.65 11.39
C LYS A 2 63.56 -18.82 10.46
N GLU A 3 62.29 -18.86 10.02
CA GLU A 3 61.79 -18.43 8.68
C GLU A 3 61.98 -19.60 7.71
N GLU A 4 60.95 -20.25 7.14
CA GLU A 4 59.96 -19.74 6.17
C GLU A 4 58.71 -20.64 6.24
N LEU A 5 57.54 -20.11 6.60
CA LEU A 5 56.52 -19.63 5.66
C LEU A 5 55.95 -20.73 4.73
N PHE A 6 54.97 -21.44 5.30
CA PHE A 6 53.81 -22.04 4.65
C PHE A 6 53.55 -21.63 3.19
N ASN A 7 54.02 -22.45 2.25
CA ASN A 7 53.55 -22.42 0.86
C ASN A 7 52.16 -23.06 0.76
N ASN A 8 51.14 -22.21 0.61
CA ASN A 8 49.74 -22.59 0.37
C ASN A 8 49.44 -22.55 -1.14
N GLU A 9 49.85 -23.57 -1.89
CA GLU A 9 49.45 -23.75 -3.30
C GLU A 9 48.12 -24.51 -3.50
N THR A 10 47.37 -24.80 -2.42
CA THR A 10 46.17 -25.65 -2.52
C THR A 10 44.84 -24.93 -2.23
N LYS A 11 44.72 -23.64 -2.57
CA LYS A 11 43.45 -22.87 -2.44
C LYS A 11 42.99 -22.11 -3.70
N ARG A 12 43.44 -22.52 -4.90
CA ARG A 12 42.99 -21.91 -6.18
C ARG A 12 42.03 -22.75 -7.03
N LYS A 13 41.46 -23.84 -6.52
CA LYS A 13 40.51 -24.70 -7.28
C LYS A 13 39.21 -25.07 -6.55
N ALA A 14 38.74 -24.24 -5.62
CA ALA A 14 37.46 -24.45 -4.93
C ALA A 14 36.54 -23.21 -4.97
N GLY A 15 36.69 -22.38 -6.00
CA GLY A 15 35.90 -21.16 -6.20
C GLY A 15 35.30 -21.11 -7.59
N GLN A 16 34.46 -22.09 -7.94
CA GLN A 16 33.58 -22.05 -9.11
C GLN A 16 32.70 -23.31 -9.10
N GLN A 17 31.64 -23.31 -8.31
CA GLN A 17 30.44 -24.09 -8.60
C GLN A 17 29.27 -23.38 -7.93
N GLY A 18 28.28 -23.06 -8.76
CA GLY A 18 27.30 -22.00 -8.56
C GLY A 18 26.50 -22.12 -7.27
N LYS A 19 26.34 -20.98 -6.60
CA LYS A 19 25.16 -20.77 -5.77
C LYS A 19 23.98 -20.67 -6.73
N GLU A 20 23.15 -21.70 -6.79
CA GLU A 20 21.78 -21.54 -7.25
C GLU A 20 21.13 -20.48 -6.36
N GLU A 21 20.92 -19.30 -6.93
CA GLU A 21 20.11 -18.27 -6.30
C GLU A 21 18.70 -18.84 -6.11
N SER A 22 18.33 -19.09 -4.87
CA SER A 22 16.96 -19.34 -4.47
C SER A 22 16.12 -18.13 -4.87
N GLN A 23 15.46 -18.21 -6.02
CA GLN A 23 14.48 -17.22 -6.49
C GLN A 23 13.28 -17.21 -5.52
N HIS A 24 13.43 -16.49 -4.41
CA HIS A 24 12.30 -16.03 -3.65
C HIS A 24 11.60 -14.93 -4.49
N PRO A 25 10.31 -15.08 -4.82
CA PRO A 25 9.62 -14.05 -5.57
C PRO A 25 9.52 -12.79 -4.71
N VAL A 26 10.31 -11.76 -5.05
CA VAL A 26 10.26 -10.45 -4.42
C VAL A 26 8.92 -9.82 -4.80
N TYR A 27 8.03 -9.70 -3.81
CA TYR A 27 6.61 -9.35 -3.98
C TYR A 27 6.33 -7.83 -4.06
N GLN A 28 7.36 -6.98 -4.16
CA GLN A 28 7.24 -5.53 -4.11
C GLN A 28 8.04 -4.85 -5.23
N ARG A 29 7.52 -3.70 -5.68
CA ARG A 29 8.09 -2.83 -6.72
C ARG A 29 9.42 -2.25 -6.22
N GLN A 30 10.53 -2.96 -6.39
CA GLN A 30 11.84 -2.34 -6.17
C GLN A 30 12.08 -1.30 -7.29
N PRO A 31 12.62 -0.11 -6.96
CA PRO A 31 13.01 0.85 -7.98
C PRO A 31 13.96 0.18 -8.97
N ARG A 32 13.80 0.42 -10.27
CA ARG A 32 14.71 -0.15 -11.27
C ARG A 32 16.11 0.40 -11.01
N GLN A 33 17.12 -0.48 -11.00
CA GLN A 33 18.52 -0.06 -11.00
C GLN A 33 18.77 0.84 -12.22
N LEU A 34 18.84 2.15 -11.98
CA LEU A 34 18.99 3.20 -12.98
C LEU A 34 20.25 3.99 -12.63
N GLY A 35 21.25 3.94 -13.50
CA GLY A 35 22.53 4.60 -13.26
C GLY A 35 23.31 3.95 -12.10
N LEU A 36 23.77 4.76 -11.15
CA LEU A 36 24.55 4.32 -9.98
C LEU A 36 23.68 3.87 -8.79
N TYR A 37 22.35 3.94 -8.90
CA TYR A 37 21.46 3.45 -7.84
C TYR A 37 21.47 1.92 -7.80
N ASP A 38 21.74 1.38 -6.61
CA ASP A 38 21.66 -0.05 -6.31
C ASP A 38 20.60 -0.28 -5.23
N ALA A 39 19.57 -1.08 -5.56
CA ALA A 39 18.48 -1.43 -4.67
C ALA A 39 18.96 -2.16 -3.40
N GLU A 40 20.11 -2.83 -3.43
CA GLU A 40 20.68 -3.49 -2.25
C GLU A 40 21.16 -2.50 -1.17
N ASN A 41 21.43 -1.25 -1.55
CA ASN A 41 21.87 -0.19 -0.63
C ASN A 41 20.72 0.74 -0.19
N GLU A 42 19.46 0.38 -0.48
CA GLU A 42 18.30 1.16 -0.03
C GLU A 42 18.11 1.02 1.49
N HIS A 43 18.06 2.17 2.17
CA HIS A 43 17.82 2.25 3.60
C HIS A 43 16.71 3.26 3.86
N ASP A 44 15.72 2.85 4.65
CA ASP A 44 14.61 3.70 5.03
C ASP A 44 14.72 4.06 6.54
N ALA A 45 14.74 5.35 6.86
CA ALA A 45 14.76 5.85 8.25
C ALA A 45 13.35 6.33 8.64
N CYS A 46 12.42 5.39 8.81
CA CYS A 46 11.00 5.70 8.99
C CYS A 46 10.60 6.09 10.43
N GLY A 47 9.49 6.83 10.52
CA GLY A 47 8.71 6.98 11.74
C GLY A 47 7.49 6.07 11.72
N VAL A 48 7.22 5.33 12.80
CA VAL A 48 6.02 4.50 12.98
C VAL A 48 5.35 4.84 14.30
N GLY A 49 4.02 4.91 14.30
CA GLY A 49 3.21 5.12 15.49
C GLY A 49 1.97 4.25 15.47
N MET A 50 1.52 3.80 16.63
CA MET A 50 0.31 2.98 16.76
C MET A 50 -0.49 3.43 17.97
N LEU A 51 -1.79 3.63 17.76
CA LEU A 51 -2.77 3.95 18.79
C LEU A 51 -3.81 2.83 18.81
N VAL A 52 -4.18 2.40 20.01
CA VAL A 52 -5.16 1.33 20.22
C VAL A 52 -6.04 1.70 21.40
N ASN A 53 -7.35 1.58 21.22
CA ASN A 53 -8.29 1.54 22.34
C ASN A 53 -8.31 0.12 22.91
N ILE A 54 -7.76 -0.07 24.12
CA ILE A 54 -7.66 -1.39 24.77
C ILE A 54 -9.02 -2.03 25.09
N HIS A 55 -10.09 -1.24 25.13
CA HIS A 55 -11.46 -1.71 25.33
C HIS A 55 -12.19 -1.96 24.00
N GLY A 56 -11.53 -1.76 22.85
CA GLY A 56 -12.09 -2.00 21.51
C GLY A 56 -13.08 -0.94 21.02
N GLY A 57 -13.30 0.13 21.79
CA GLY A 57 -14.16 1.24 21.38
C GLY A 57 -13.60 1.98 20.16
N LYS A 58 -14.45 2.22 19.16
CA LYS A 58 -14.08 3.01 17.98
C LYS A 58 -14.44 4.47 18.21
N SER A 59 -13.51 5.38 17.87
CA SER A 59 -13.79 6.81 17.89
C SER A 59 -13.07 7.51 16.75
N HIS A 60 -13.58 8.67 16.37
CA HIS A 60 -12.89 9.56 15.43
C HIS A 60 -11.71 10.27 16.11
N GLU A 61 -11.82 10.54 17.41
CA GLU A 61 -10.72 11.10 18.23
C GLU A 61 -9.44 10.23 18.16
N LEU A 62 -9.58 8.91 18.08
CA LEU A 62 -8.43 8.01 17.89
C LEU A 62 -7.77 8.22 16.53
N VAL A 63 -8.57 8.40 15.47
CA VAL A 63 -8.08 8.69 14.11
C VAL A 63 -7.37 10.04 14.08
N GLU A 64 -7.98 11.07 14.66
CA GLU A 64 -7.42 12.41 14.83
C GLU A 64 -6.08 12.39 15.56
N SER A 65 -6.03 11.66 16.68
CA SER A 65 -4.81 11.51 17.48
C SER A 65 -3.70 10.81 16.70
N ALA A 66 -4.04 9.78 15.92
CA ALA A 66 -3.06 9.06 15.10
C ALA A 66 -2.51 9.94 13.96
N LEU A 67 -3.37 10.71 13.29
CA LEU A 67 -2.93 11.72 12.31
C LEU A 67 -2.04 12.77 12.97
N LYS A 68 -2.35 13.18 14.22
CA LYS A 68 -1.48 14.11 14.94
C LYS A 68 -0.10 13.52 15.24
N VAL A 69 -0.05 12.23 15.60
CA VAL A 69 1.22 11.51 15.76
C VAL A 69 2.02 11.50 14.46
N LEU A 70 1.36 11.23 13.33
CA LEU A 70 2.00 11.26 12.01
C LEU A 70 2.56 12.66 11.70
N GLU A 71 1.79 13.72 11.88
CA GLU A 71 2.23 15.11 11.66
C GLU A 71 3.49 15.45 12.48
N ASN A 72 3.56 14.96 13.73
CA ASN A 72 4.72 15.16 14.60
C ASN A 72 5.96 14.37 14.18
N MET A 73 5.83 13.41 13.26
CA MET A 73 6.94 12.66 12.66
C MET A 73 7.57 13.35 11.44
N ARG A 74 7.18 14.59 11.11
CA ARG A 74 7.75 15.34 9.97
C ARG A 74 9.28 15.36 9.94
N HIS A 75 9.91 15.50 11.11
CA HIS A 75 11.37 15.51 11.24
C HIS A 75 12.05 14.16 10.89
N ARG A 76 11.26 13.10 10.67
CA ARG A 76 11.69 11.76 10.22
C ARG A 76 11.16 11.39 8.83
N GLY A 77 10.53 12.33 8.13
CA GLY A 77 10.18 12.18 6.72
C GLY A 77 11.20 12.90 5.84
N ALA A 78 11.30 12.50 4.58
CA ALA A 78 11.97 13.30 3.57
C ALA A 78 10.93 14.10 2.77
N GLU A 79 11.30 15.32 2.42
CA GLU A 79 10.60 16.17 1.45
C GLU A 79 11.52 16.30 0.22
N GLY A 80 10.94 16.20 -0.97
CA GLY A 80 11.63 16.37 -2.24
C GLY A 80 12.06 17.81 -2.48
N ALA A 81 12.76 18.05 -3.59
CA ALA A 81 13.30 19.37 -3.93
C ALA A 81 12.25 20.50 -4.06
N ASP A 82 10.98 20.13 -4.29
CA ASP A 82 9.85 21.06 -4.37
C ASP A 82 9.24 21.43 -3.00
N ASN A 83 9.80 20.93 -1.89
CA ASN A 83 9.31 21.07 -0.51
C ASN A 83 7.84 20.65 -0.31
N LYS A 84 7.26 19.91 -1.25
CA LYS A 84 5.86 19.48 -1.24
C LYS A 84 5.71 17.98 -1.44
N THR A 85 6.56 17.39 -2.25
CA THR A 85 6.57 15.95 -2.49
C THR A 85 7.17 15.26 -1.27
N GLY A 86 6.43 14.37 -0.62
CA GLY A 86 6.99 13.52 0.44
C GLY A 86 7.24 12.10 -0.04
N ASP A 87 8.20 11.39 0.57
CA ASP A 87 8.56 10.03 0.16
C ASP A 87 7.47 8.97 0.42
N GLY A 88 6.54 9.29 1.32
CA GLY A 88 5.37 8.47 1.58
C GLY A 88 4.85 8.61 3.00
N ALA A 89 3.54 8.72 3.12
CA ALA A 89 2.85 8.71 4.40
C ALA A 89 1.56 7.90 4.29
N GLY A 90 1.13 7.32 5.40
CA GLY A 90 -0.11 6.57 5.43
C GLY A 90 -0.58 6.20 6.82
N ILE A 91 -1.82 5.70 6.85
CA ILE A 91 -2.53 5.25 8.04
C ILE A 91 -3.30 3.96 7.73
N LEU A 92 -3.16 2.97 8.59
CA LEU A 92 -3.98 1.75 8.63
C LEU A 92 -5.03 1.92 9.72
N LEU A 93 -6.29 1.63 9.38
CA LEU A 93 -7.45 1.76 10.24
C LEU A 93 -8.31 0.50 10.15
N GLN A 94 -9.21 0.31 11.12
CA GLN A 94 -10.33 -0.58 10.92
C GLN A 94 -11.30 0.01 9.90
N ILE A 95 -12.01 -0.86 9.19
CA ILE A 95 -13.05 -0.44 8.25
C ILE A 95 -14.14 0.36 9.00
N PRO A 96 -14.38 1.62 8.61
CA PRO A 96 -15.37 2.50 9.25
C PRO A 96 -16.75 2.24 8.64
N HIS A 97 -17.40 1.16 9.06
CA HIS A 97 -18.68 0.71 8.49
C HIS A 97 -19.78 1.77 8.50
N GLU A 98 -19.92 2.51 9.60
CA GLU A 98 -20.90 3.59 9.75
C GLU A 98 -20.67 4.71 8.72
N PHE A 99 -19.41 5.12 8.51
CA PHE A 99 -19.05 6.07 7.46
C PHE A 99 -19.45 5.57 6.08
N ILE A 100 -19.18 4.30 5.76
CA ILE A 100 -19.51 3.69 4.46
C ILE A 100 -21.02 3.74 4.18
N LEU A 101 -21.85 3.40 5.17
CA LEU A 101 -23.30 3.49 5.04
C LEU A 101 -23.77 4.93 4.79
N LEU A 102 -23.17 5.91 5.47
CA LEU A 102 -23.48 7.33 5.28
C LEU A 102 -23.04 7.87 3.91
N GLN A 103 -22.12 7.19 3.21
CA GLN A 103 -21.79 7.48 1.82
C GLN A 103 -22.86 6.93 0.84
N GLY A 104 -23.94 6.32 1.33
CA GLY A 104 -25.01 5.76 0.50
C GLY A 104 -24.69 4.38 -0.09
N ILE A 105 -23.70 3.67 0.46
CA ILE A 105 -23.27 2.36 -0.03
C ILE A 105 -23.93 1.27 0.82
N PRO A 106 -24.86 0.48 0.27
CA PRO A 106 -25.67 -0.47 1.04
C PRO A 106 -24.91 -1.78 1.32
N VAL A 107 -23.79 -1.69 2.03
CA VAL A 107 -23.00 -2.86 2.42
C VAL A 107 -23.75 -3.74 3.43
N PRO A 108 -23.55 -5.07 3.39
CA PRO A 108 -23.96 -5.98 4.46
C PRO A 108 -23.32 -5.63 5.81
N GLU A 109 -23.70 -6.38 6.84
CA GLU A 109 -23.12 -6.27 8.18
C GLU A 109 -21.59 -6.39 8.19
N LYS A 110 -20.95 -5.83 9.23
CA LYS A 110 -19.50 -5.88 9.44
C LYS A 110 -19.00 -7.33 9.34
N GLY A 111 -17.95 -7.57 8.55
CA GLY A 111 -17.38 -8.91 8.35
C GLY A 111 -18.14 -9.80 7.35
N LYS A 112 -19.20 -9.30 6.70
CA LYS A 112 -19.90 -9.95 5.58
C LYS A 112 -19.59 -9.34 4.21
N TYR A 113 -18.71 -8.34 4.19
CA TYR A 113 -18.17 -7.75 2.96
C TYR A 113 -16.67 -7.49 3.11
N GLY A 114 -15.98 -7.52 1.98
CA GLY A 114 -14.59 -7.11 1.85
C GLY A 114 -14.50 -5.74 1.20
N THR A 115 -13.60 -4.90 1.66
CA THR A 115 -13.31 -3.62 1.01
C THR A 115 -11.84 -3.27 1.10
N GLY A 116 -11.43 -2.31 0.28
CA GLY A 116 -10.10 -1.74 0.32
C GLY A 116 -9.87 -0.82 -0.86
N LEU A 117 -8.72 -0.14 -0.83
CA LEU A 117 -8.36 0.84 -1.86
C LEU A 117 -7.52 0.20 -2.96
N LEU A 118 -7.79 0.64 -4.18
CA LEU A 118 -7.04 0.35 -5.39
C LEU A 118 -6.42 1.65 -5.91
N PHE A 119 -5.18 1.57 -6.33
CA PHE A 119 -4.58 2.53 -7.25
C PHE A 119 -4.75 1.99 -8.65
N LEU A 120 -5.40 2.78 -9.51
CA LEU A 120 -5.58 2.50 -10.92
C LEU A 120 -4.78 3.53 -11.75
N PRO A 121 -4.33 3.17 -12.95
CA PRO A 121 -3.80 4.15 -13.90
C PRO A 121 -4.87 5.19 -14.27
N LYS A 122 -4.48 6.39 -14.73
CA LYS A 122 -5.44 7.43 -15.13
C LYS A 122 -6.11 7.19 -16.50
N ASP A 123 -5.52 6.33 -17.35
CA ASP A 123 -6.09 6.00 -18.65
C ASP A 123 -7.34 5.10 -18.52
N GLU A 124 -8.49 5.59 -18.97
CA GLU A 124 -9.79 4.91 -18.79
C GLU A 124 -9.86 3.53 -19.47
N LYS A 125 -9.15 3.34 -20.58
CA LYS A 125 -9.14 2.06 -21.29
C LYS A 125 -8.38 1.01 -20.49
N ASP A 126 -7.20 1.37 -20.00
CA ASP A 126 -6.39 0.50 -19.14
C ASP A 126 -7.08 0.25 -17.80
N GLN A 127 -7.78 1.24 -17.24
CA GLN A 127 -8.67 1.05 -16.07
C GLN A 127 -9.76 0.01 -16.35
N GLY A 128 -10.48 0.13 -17.46
CA GLY A 128 -11.55 -0.80 -17.83
C GLY A 128 -11.05 -2.23 -17.98
N ALA A 129 -9.86 -2.42 -18.57
CA ALA A 129 -9.21 -3.71 -18.68
C ALA A 129 -8.84 -4.31 -17.30
N ILE A 130 -8.28 -3.50 -16.40
CA ILE A 130 -7.95 -3.92 -15.03
C ILE A 130 -9.22 -4.26 -14.24
N LEU A 131 -10.27 -3.44 -14.32
CA LEU A 131 -11.55 -3.68 -13.65
C LEU A 131 -12.20 -4.98 -14.16
N SER A 132 -12.08 -5.27 -15.45
CA SER A 132 -12.56 -6.54 -16.03
C SER A 132 -11.83 -7.75 -15.43
N ILE A 133 -10.50 -7.67 -15.28
CA ILE A 133 -9.70 -8.71 -14.59
C ILE A 133 -10.14 -8.87 -13.13
N ILE A 134 -10.40 -7.75 -12.43
CA ILE A 134 -10.86 -7.77 -11.03
C ILE A 134 -12.20 -8.49 -10.91
N ILE A 135 -13.18 -8.14 -11.75
CA ILE A 135 -14.51 -8.75 -11.77
C ILE A 135 -14.40 -10.25 -12.04
N GLU A 136 -13.66 -10.64 -13.08
CA GLU A 136 -13.47 -12.05 -13.45
C GLU A 136 -12.89 -12.88 -12.29
N GLU A 137 -11.88 -12.38 -11.58
CA GLU A 137 -11.27 -13.09 -10.46
C GLU A 137 -12.14 -13.13 -9.20
N ILE A 138 -13.01 -12.15 -9.00
CA ILE A 138 -14.00 -12.15 -7.92
C ILE A 138 -15.09 -13.20 -8.19
N GLU A 139 -15.62 -13.22 -9.42
CA GLU A 139 -16.68 -14.14 -9.83
C GLU A 139 -16.23 -15.60 -9.81
N LYS A 140 -14.96 -15.89 -10.16
CA LYS A 140 -14.38 -17.24 -10.07
C LYS A 140 -14.40 -17.83 -8.66
N GLU A 141 -14.39 -16.99 -7.63
CA GLU A 141 -14.48 -17.42 -6.22
C GLU A 141 -15.93 -17.44 -5.72
N GLY A 142 -16.92 -17.26 -6.60
CA GLY A 142 -18.34 -17.23 -6.29
C GLY A 142 -18.78 -15.99 -5.53
N LEU A 143 -18.00 -14.90 -5.61
CA LEU A 143 -18.27 -13.63 -4.96
C LEU A 143 -18.79 -12.60 -5.97
N THR A 144 -19.24 -11.46 -5.47
CA THR A 144 -19.79 -10.38 -6.31
C THR A 144 -19.11 -9.06 -6.00
N LEU A 145 -18.70 -8.33 -7.05
CA LEU A 145 -18.32 -6.92 -6.93
C LEU A 145 -19.61 -6.10 -6.78
N MET A 146 -19.93 -5.68 -5.56
CA MET A 146 -21.18 -5.00 -5.23
C MET A 146 -21.15 -3.52 -5.63
N HIS A 147 -20.02 -2.85 -5.39
CA HIS A 147 -19.90 -1.41 -5.59
C HIS A 147 -18.44 -1.00 -5.83
N LEU A 148 -18.26 0.08 -6.58
CA LEU A 148 -16.99 0.75 -6.82
C LEU A 148 -17.17 2.23 -6.51
N ARG A 149 -16.50 2.73 -5.48
CA ARG A 149 -16.56 4.14 -5.04
C ARG A 149 -15.32 4.88 -5.51
N ASN A 150 -15.51 6.06 -6.09
CA ASN A 150 -14.43 7.04 -6.29
C ASN A 150 -14.05 7.64 -4.94
N VAL A 151 -12.79 7.49 -4.52
CA VAL A 151 -12.34 8.08 -3.25
C VAL A 151 -12.07 9.57 -3.48
N PRO A 152 -12.69 10.47 -2.71
CA PRO A 152 -12.40 11.89 -2.85
C PRO A 152 -10.94 12.17 -2.44
N THR A 153 -10.25 12.96 -3.26
CA THR A 153 -8.86 13.39 -3.02
C THR A 153 -8.69 14.89 -3.27
N CYS A 154 -7.72 15.50 -2.60
CA CYS A 154 -7.36 16.91 -2.79
C CYS A 154 -6.00 17.03 -3.49
N SER A 155 -5.95 16.82 -4.81
CA SER A 155 -4.70 16.80 -5.58
C SER A 155 -3.94 18.14 -5.59
N GLU A 156 -4.62 19.25 -5.30
CA GLU A 156 -4.05 20.62 -5.30
C GLU A 156 -2.88 20.82 -4.30
N ILE A 157 -2.81 19.98 -3.26
CA ILE A 157 -1.77 20.07 -2.24
C ILE A 157 -0.49 19.32 -2.62
N LEU A 158 -0.52 18.52 -3.69
CA LEU A 158 0.58 17.69 -4.12
C LEU A 158 1.71 18.53 -4.73
N GLY A 159 2.95 18.04 -4.56
CA GLY A 159 4.09 18.49 -5.36
C GLY A 159 4.00 17.96 -6.79
N GLU A 160 4.80 18.52 -7.70
CA GLU A 160 4.75 18.21 -9.14
C GLU A 160 5.00 16.72 -9.40
N SER A 161 6.01 16.15 -8.72
CA SER A 161 6.38 14.74 -8.85
C SER A 161 5.30 13.80 -8.32
N ALA A 162 4.72 14.11 -7.15
CA ALA A 162 3.62 13.33 -6.59
C ALA A 162 2.36 13.39 -7.48
N LEU A 163 2.04 14.57 -8.01
CA LEU A 163 0.88 14.80 -8.90
C LEU A 163 1.03 14.07 -10.24
N ALA A 164 2.22 14.09 -10.83
CA ALA A 164 2.51 13.39 -12.09
C ALA A 164 2.34 11.88 -11.98
N ASN A 165 2.58 11.31 -10.79
CA ASN A 165 2.46 9.87 -10.51
C ASN A 165 1.20 9.52 -9.71
N GLU A 166 0.30 10.48 -9.51
CA GLU A 166 -0.93 10.28 -8.74
C GLU A 166 -1.83 9.24 -9.44
N PRO A 167 -2.23 8.17 -8.74
CA PRO A 167 -3.16 7.19 -9.27
C PRO A 167 -4.61 7.67 -9.17
N ASP A 168 -5.49 7.08 -9.97
CA ASP A 168 -6.93 7.16 -9.70
C ASP A 168 -7.28 6.19 -8.57
N ILE A 169 -7.79 6.71 -7.45
CA ILE A 169 -8.02 5.94 -6.23
C ILE A 169 -9.48 5.50 -6.15
N LYS A 170 -9.70 4.19 -6.21
CA LYS A 170 -11.03 3.58 -6.07
C LYS A 170 -11.11 2.72 -4.82
N GLN A 171 -12.28 2.68 -4.21
CA GLN A 171 -12.61 1.73 -3.15
C GLN A 171 -13.56 0.67 -3.70
N ILE A 172 -13.17 -0.60 -3.57
CA ILE A 172 -13.99 -1.74 -4.01
C ILE A 172 -14.78 -2.33 -2.85
N PHE A 173 -15.95 -2.90 -3.14
CA PHE A 173 -16.79 -3.61 -2.18
C PHE A 173 -17.19 -4.97 -2.75
N ILE A 174 -16.80 -6.04 -2.05
CA ILE A 174 -17.03 -7.43 -2.44
C ILE A 174 -17.97 -8.08 -1.43
N THR A 175 -18.97 -8.81 -1.90
CA THR A 175 -19.95 -9.55 -1.08
C THR A 175 -20.10 -10.99 -1.56
N GLY A 176 -20.98 -11.77 -0.91
CA GLY A 176 -21.22 -13.18 -1.24
C GLY A 176 -20.43 -14.18 -0.39
N PHE A 177 -19.79 -13.73 0.70
CA PHE A 177 -19.07 -14.63 1.60
C PHE A 177 -20.03 -15.55 2.36
N THR A 178 -19.88 -16.85 2.18
CA THR A 178 -20.62 -17.88 2.93
C THR A 178 -20.14 -17.98 4.38
N GLU A 179 -18.82 -17.87 4.60
CA GLU A 179 -18.17 -17.98 5.90
C GLU A 179 -17.29 -16.76 6.17
N SER A 180 -17.53 -16.07 7.27
CA SER A 180 -16.77 -14.86 7.64
C SER A 180 -15.33 -15.17 8.03
N GLU A 181 -15.06 -16.35 8.59
CA GLU A 181 -13.71 -16.74 9.04
C GLU A 181 -12.73 -16.94 7.89
N THR A 182 -13.22 -17.41 6.73
CA THR A 182 -12.40 -17.66 5.54
C THR A 182 -12.37 -16.48 4.57
N ALA A 183 -13.17 -15.43 4.82
CA ALA A 183 -13.34 -14.30 3.92
C ALA A 183 -12.02 -13.55 3.63
N ASP A 184 -11.23 -13.22 4.66
CA ASP A 184 -9.93 -12.55 4.46
C ASP A 184 -8.93 -13.42 3.67
N ARG A 185 -8.96 -14.76 3.86
CA ARG A 185 -8.12 -15.68 3.09
C ARG A 185 -8.54 -15.73 1.62
N LYS A 186 -9.84 -15.73 1.33
CA LYS A 186 -10.34 -15.65 -0.06
C LYS A 186 -9.93 -14.33 -0.71
N LEU A 187 -10.13 -13.20 -0.02
CA LEU A 187 -9.72 -11.88 -0.48
C LEU A 187 -8.21 -11.80 -0.76
N TYR A 188 -7.38 -12.42 0.09
CA TYR A 188 -5.94 -12.55 -0.14
C TYR A 188 -5.63 -13.27 -1.45
N LEU A 189 -6.27 -14.42 -1.70
CA LEU A 189 -6.05 -15.20 -2.93
C LEU A 189 -6.51 -14.43 -4.17
N ILE A 190 -7.71 -13.83 -4.13
CA ILE A 190 -8.25 -12.99 -5.20
C ILE A 190 -7.26 -11.87 -5.53
N ARG A 191 -6.80 -11.14 -4.51
CA ARG A 191 -5.80 -10.08 -4.66
C ARG A 191 -4.53 -10.59 -5.36
N LYS A 192 -3.96 -11.70 -4.90
CA LYS A 192 -2.74 -12.27 -5.50
C LYS A 192 -2.95 -12.67 -6.96
N ARG A 193 -4.12 -13.21 -7.32
CA ARG A 193 -4.45 -13.56 -8.71
C ARG A 193 -4.63 -12.34 -9.59
N ILE A 194 -5.33 -11.31 -9.11
CA ILE A 194 -5.49 -10.03 -9.80
C ILE A 194 -4.12 -9.40 -10.06
N GLU A 195 -3.28 -9.25 -9.02
CA GLU A 195 -1.93 -8.71 -9.15
C GLU A 195 -1.10 -9.48 -10.19
N ASN A 196 -1.15 -10.81 -10.15
CA ASN A 196 -0.41 -11.66 -11.09
C ASN A 196 -0.92 -11.55 -12.52
N LYS A 197 -2.24 -11.46 -12.71
CA LYS A 197 -2.86 -11.32 -14.04
C LYS A 197 -2.55 -9.96 -14.65
N VAL A 198 -2.74 -8.87 -13.90
CA VAL A 198 -2.44 -7.51 -14.36
C VAL A 198 -0.96 -7.40 -14.74
N ARG A 199 -0.05 -7.90 -13.89
CA ARG A 199 1.40 -7.91 -14.18
C ARG A 199 1.77 -8.64 -15.48
N LYS A 200 1.03 -9.70 -15.83
CA LYS A 200 1.26 -10.52 -17.04
C LYS A 200 0.45 -10.05 -18.26
N SER A 201 -0.43 -9.06 -18.10
CA SER A 201 -1.28 -8.55 -19.18
C SER A 201 -0.52 -7.59 -20.09
N ASP A 202 -1.01 -7.36 -21.30
CA ASP A 202 -0.43 -6.40 -22.26
C ASP A 202 -0.88 -4.95 -22.03
N ILE A 203 -1.44 -4.65 -20.85
CA ILE A 203 -1.89 -3.30 -20.46
C ILE A 203 -0.66 -2.39 -20.32
N ALA A 204 -0.67 -1.23 -20.98
CA ALA A 204 0.50 -0.37 -21.08
C ALA A 204 0.90 0.22 -19.73
N THR A 205 -0.09 0.69 -18.95
CA THR A 205 0.12 1.27 -17.61
C THR A 205 -0.10 0.27 -16.48
N ARG A 206 0.09 -1.04 -16.74
CA ARG A 206 -0.13 -2.10 -15.73
C ARG A 206 0.70 -1.93 -14.46
N GLU A 207 1.84 -1.25 -14.54
CA GLU A 207 2.75 -1.01 -13.40
C GLU A 207 2.21 0.02 -12.40
N ASP A 208 1.21 0.82 -12.80
CA ASP A 208 0.55 1.82 -11.95
C ASP A 208 -0.59 1.21 -11.13
N PHE A 209 -1.00 -0.01 -11.48
CA PHE A 209 -1.98 -0.76 -10.71
C PHE A 209 -1.39 -1.25 -9.38
N TYR A 210 -2.08 -0.98 -8.28
CA TYR A 210 -1.70 -1.49 -6.98
C TYR A 210 -2.91 -1.69 -6.05
N VAL A 211 -3.02 -2.87 -5.43
CA VAL A 211 -4.02 -3.10 -4.38
C VAL A 211 -3.45 -2.61 -3.04
N VAL A 212 -3.94 -1.49 -2.54
CA VAL A 212 -3.48 -0.89 -1.28
C VAL A 212 -3.89 -1.76 -0.10
N SER A 213 -5.16 -2.11 -0.05
CA SER A 213 -5.76 -3.00 0.95
C SER A 213 -6.90 -3.77 0.31
N LEU A 214 -7.20 -4.96 0.86
CA LEU A 214 -8.39 -5.71 0.54
C LEU A 214 -8.65 -6.69 1.69
N SER A 215 -9.59 -6.36 2.56
CA SER A 215 -9.87 -7.09 3.80
C SER A 215 -11.31 -6.87 4.26
N THR A 216 -11.78 -7.71 5.17
CA THR A 216 -13.03 -7.56 5.91
C THR A 216 -12.87 -6.78 7.22
N LYS A 217 -11.64 -6.44 7.61
CA LYS A 217 -11.32 -5.82 8.92
C LYS A 217 -10.64 -4.46 8.82
N ASN A 218 -9.63 -4.35 7.95
CA ASN A 218 -8.75 -3.20 7.90
C ASN A 218 -8.77 -2.51 6.52
N ILE A 219 -8.53 -1.20 6.53
CA ILE A 219 -8.36 -0.37 5.34
C ILE A 219 -7.12 0.50 5.52
N ILE A 220 -6.43 0.80 4.43
CA ILE A 220 -5.21 1.60 4.43
C ILE A 220 -5.40 2.80 3.51
N TYR A 221 -5.12 3.99 4.02
CA TYR A 221 -5.02 5.24 3.28
C TYR A 221 -3.55 5.66 3.27
N LYS A 222 -2.94 5.72 2.09
CA LYS A 222 -1.52 6.05 1.94
C LYS A 222 -1.27 6.70 0.60
N GLY A 223 -0.11 7.32 0.44
CA GLY A 223 0.31 7.86 -0.84
C GLY A 223 1.70 8.46 -0.77
N MET A 224 2.15 8.98 -1.90
CA MET A 224 3.38 9.76 -1.99
C MET A 224 3.12 11.17 -1.43
N LEU A 225 3.05 11.23 -0.10
CA LEU A 225 2.61 12.38 0.68
C LEU A 225 3.63 12.63 1.79
N SER A 226 3.82 13.89 2.15
CA SER A 226 4.44 14.23 3.43
C SER A 226 3.50 13.85 4.57
N SER A 227 4.05 13.71 5.78
CA SER A 227 3.27 13.40 6.97
C SER A 227 2.16 14.43 7.27
N LEU A 228 2.35 15.70 6.84
CA LEU A 228 1.37 16.77 7.01
C LEU A 228 0.24 16.73 5.98
N GLN A 229 0.48 16.12 4.81
CA GLN A 229 -0.49 16.14 3.71
C GLN A 229 -1.57 15.07 3.83
N LEU A 230 -1.31 13.94 4.51
CA LEU A 230 -2.22 12.79 4.52
C LEU A 230 -3.67 13.16 4.90
N ARG A 231 -3.82 13.98 5.95
CA ARG A 231 -5.10 14.48 6.45
C ARG A 231 -5.84 15.33 5.41
N GLY A 232 -5.13 16.24 4.75
CA GLY A 232 -5.72 17.15 3.76
C GLY A 232 -5.97 16.48 2.42
N TYR A 233 -5.15 15.49 2.05
CA TYR A 233 -5.27 14.77 0.78
C TYR A 233 -6.50 13.86 0.75
N PHE A 234 -6.85 13.21 1.87
CA PHE A 234 -8.02 12.34 1.99
C PHE A 234 -9.11 12.95 2.88
N PRO A 235 -10.08 13.68 2.32
CA PRO A 235 -11.20 14.25 3.07
C PRO A 235 -11.95 13.25 3.96
N ASP A 236 -12.03 11.98 3.55
CA ASP A 236 -12.63 10.90 4.33
C ASP A 236 -12.09 10.82 5.77
N LEU A 237 -10.77 11.05 5.95
CA LEU A 237 -10.09 10.96 7.24
C LEU A 237 -10.48 12.08 8.21
N THR A 238 -11.12 13.15 7.72
CA THR A 238 -11.61 14.27 8.54
C THR A 238 -13.11 14.18 8.86
N ASN A 239 -13.78 13.14 8.35
CA ASN A 239 -15.20 12.95 8.61
C ASN A 239 -15.43 12.40 10.03
N PRO A 240 -16.28 13.02 10.86
CA PRO A 240 -16.53 12.57 12.24
C PRO A 240 -17.06 11.14 12.38
N TYR A 241 -17.66 10.58 11.33
CA TYR A 241 -18.14 9.19 11.30
C TYR A 241 -17.06 8.19 10.88
N PHE A 242 -15.91 8.66 10.41
CA PHE A 242 -14.76 7.83 10.13
C PHE A 242 -14.07 7.46 11.45
N THR A 243 -14.46 6.32 12.01
CA THR A 243 -14.02 5.87 13.33
C THR A 243 -13.20 4.59 13.26
N SER A 244 -12.25 4.46 14.19
CA SER A 244 -11.45 3.25 14.34
C SER A 244 -11.09 3.01 15.81
N GLY A 245 -10.90 1.74 16.20
CA GLY A 245 -10.37 1.35 17.51
C GLY A 245 -8.85 1.13 17.51
N ILE A 246 -8.24 1.12 16.31
CA ILE A 246 -6.80 0.98 16.09
C ILE A 246 -6.39 1.88 14.94
N ALA A 247 -5.24 2.52 15.06
CA ALA A 247 -4.62 3.27 14.00
C ALA A 247 -3.11 3.03 14.00
N LEU A 248 -2.55 2.69 12.85
CA LEU A 248 -1.10 2.61 12.66
C LEU A 248 -0.69 3.59 11.58
N VAL A 249 0.16 4.54 11.94
CA VAL A 249 0.69 5.55 11.02
C VAL A 249 2.15 5.29 10.70
N HIS A 250 2.54 5.67 9.49
CA HIS A 250 3.91 5.55 9.03
C HIS A 250 4.30 6.78 8.21
N SER A 251 5.49 7.32 8.49
CA SER A 251 6.18 8.32 7.66
C SER A 251 7.45 7.71 7.10
N ARG A 252 7.59 7.72 5.77
CA ARG A 252 8.74 7.16 5.05
C ARG A 252 9.83 8.22 4.86
N PHE A 253 11.07 7.78 4.93
CA PHE A 253 12.25 8.48 4.42
C PHE A 253 12.98 7.48 3.53
N SER A 254 13.25 7.82 2.27
CA SER A 254 13.88 6.96 1.29
C SER A 254 15.16 7.58 0.75
N THR A 255 16.13 6.73 0.40
CA THR A 255 17.33 7.16 -0.32
C THR A 255 17.12 7.20 -1.84
N ASN A 256 15.92 6.88 -2.34
CA ASN A 256 15.59 6.95 -3.76
C ASN A 256 14.76 8.20 -4.07
N THR A 257 14.93 8.74 -5.28
CA THR A 257 14.17 9.90 -5.78
C THR A 257 13.06 9.50 -6.74
N PHE A 258 12.75 8.19 -6.86
CA PHE A 258 11.80 7.67 -7.82
C PHE A 258 10.38 7.61 -7.21
N PRO A 259 9.50 8.53 -7.61
CA PRO A 259 8.18 8.68 -6.99
C PRO A 259 7.29 7.46 -7.23
N THR A 260 6.95 6.70 -6.19
CA THR A 260 6.05 5.55 -6.30
C THR A 260 5.04 5.46 -5.15
N TRP A 261 3.79 5.79 -5.44
CA TRP A 261 2.68 5.76 -4.48
C TRP A 261 2.49 4.42 -3.78
N GLY A 262 2.73 3.31 -4.49
CA GLY A 262 2.58 1.95 -3.95
C GLY A 262 3.59 1.60 -2.84
N LEU A 263 4.75 2.27 -2.80
CA LEU A 263 5.82 2.03 -1.82
C LEU A 263 5.60 2.75 -0.49
N ALA A 264 4.71 3.74 -0.44
CA ALA A 264 4.30 4.33 0.82
C ALA A 264 3.78 3.22 1.76
N GLN A 265 4.02 3.39 3.05
CA GLN A 265 3.55 2.49 4.09
C GLN A 265 2.39 3.14 4.85
N PRO A 266 1.54 2.40 5.59
CA PRO A 266 1.65 0.98 5.95
C PRO A 266 1.49 -0.02 4.81
N PHE A 267 2.07 -1.22 4.99
CA PHE A 267 1.77 -2.39 4.18
C PHE A 267 0.63 -3.22 4.78
N ARG A 268 0.17 -4.17 3.98
CA ARG A 268 -0.83 -5.16 4.36
C ARG A 268 -0.21 -6.15 5.36
N LEU A 269 -0.94 -6.49 6.42
CA LEU A 269 -0.60 -7.55 7.36
C LEU A 269 -1.48 -8.78 7.08
#